data_AF-A0A9E0I086-F1
#
_entry.id   AF-A0A9E0I086-F1
#
_cell.length_a   1.000
_cell.length_b   1.000
_cell.length_c   1.000
_cell.angle_alpha   90.00
_cell.angle_beta   90.00
_cell.angle_gamma   90.00
#
_symmetry.space_group_name_H-M   'P 1'
#
loop_
_entity.id
_entity.type
_entity.pdbx_description
1 polymer ?
#
loop_
_entity_poly.entity_id
_entity_poly.type
_entity_poly.pdbx_seq_one_letter_code
_entity_poly.pdbx_strand_id
1 'polypeptide(L)'
;MEKQKHRPISLPENHPWLMVKKMVRESLGKLPTSLVLVFVVSLAAAVLASVLLTLAKPAPRAYEFLPLRLQPHSEAVVFSAKRLQGTWTARVAKYSMSLQFEDSMFEWIVEEDNESQIRYFARGNFKLDQGVLVLAQRPDMGKPYDPKNRHIAYLPLSLRNINVYPTLQKEGLSFLIPQEERERLAPQFLRFLPPAAGQPLLWTKQFR
;
A
#
# COMPACT_ATOMS: atom_id res chain seq x y z
N MET A 1 -18.83 71.96 -27.43
CA MET A 1 -18.30 70.64 -27.01
C MET A 1 -16.81 70.78 -26.77
N GLU A 2 -16.38 70.97 -25.52
CA GLU A 2 -14.97 70.95 -25.14
C GLU A 2 -14.60 69.58 -24.58
N LYS A 3 -13.54 68.97 -25.12
CA LYS A 3 -12.99 67.70 -24.65
C LYS A 3 -12.09 67.94 -23.43
N GLN A 4 -12.49 67.42 -22.27
CA GLN A 4 -11.62 67.35 -21.09
C GLN A 4 -10.44 66.39 -21.35
N LYS A 5 -9.22 66.89 -21.18
CA LYS A 5 -7.96 66.14 -21.30
C LYS A 5 -7.58 65.62 -19.91
N HIS A 6 -7.76 64.32 -19.66
CA HIS A 6 -7.33 63.69 -18.41
C HIS A 6 -5.80 63.81 -18.23
N ARG A 7 -5.36 64.37 -17.10
CA ARG A 7 -3.95 64.29 -16.66
C ARG A 7 -3.68 62.88 -16.11
N PRO A 8 -2.52 62.27 -16.40
CA PRO A 8 -2.16 61.00 -15.79
C PRO A 8 -1.91 61.18 -14.29
N ILE A 9 -2.53 60.31 -13.49
CA ILE A 9 -2.33 60.23 -12.05
C ILE A 9 -0.91 59.71 -11.80
N SER A 10 -0.01 60.58 -11.35
CA SER A 10 1.30 60.18 -10.87
C SER A 10 1.15 59.50 -9.51
N LEU A 11 1.52 58.21 -9.43
CA LEU A 11 1.62 57.49 -8.16
C LEU A 11 2.73 58.15 -7.29
N PRO A 12 2.50 58.36 -5.99
CA PRO A 12 3.50 58.96 -5.11
C PRO A 12 4.75 58.08 -5.02
N GLU A 13 5.94 58.69 -5.01
CA GLU A 13 7.26 58.03 -5.03
C GLU A 13 7.51 57.04 -3.88
N ASN A 14 6.62 56.99 -2.88
CA ASN A 14 6.72 56.15 -1.69
C ASN A 14 5.77 54.94 -1.72
N HIS A 15 5.39 54.45 -2.90
CA HIS A 15 4.58 53.24 -2.99
C HIS A 15 5.41 52.01 -2.53
N PRO A 16 4.94 51.20 -1.56
CA PRO A 16 5.73 50.13 -0.95
C PRO A 16 6.23 49.10 -1.97
N TRP A 17 5.46 48.84 -3.03
CA TRP A 17 5.86 47.97 -4.15
C TRP A 17 7.02 48.52 -5.00
N LEU A 18 7.15 49.84 -5.13
CA LEU A 18 8.27 50.46 -5.82
C LEU A 18 9.54 50.42 -4.96
N MET A 19 9.41 50.60 -3.64
CA MET A 19 10.52 50.44 -2.69
C MET A 19 11.04 49.00 -2.63
N VAL A 20 10.16 47.99 -2.58
CA VAL A 20 10.57 46.57 -2.60
C VAL A 20 11.29 46.23 -3.90
N LYS A 21 10.79 46.69 -5.06
CA LYS A 21 11.48 46.51 -6.35
C LYS A 21 12.85 47.20 -6.37
N LYS A 22 12.98 48.41 -5.80
CA LYS A 22 14.25 49.15 -5.71
C LYS A 22 15.25 48.44 -4.80
N MET A 23 14.82 48.01 -3.60
CA MET A 23 15.66 47.26 -2.66
C MET A 23 16.13 45.91 -3.23
N VAL A 24 15.25 45.16 -3.89
CA VAL A 24 15.62 43.88 -4.53
C VAL A 24 16.63 44.12 -5.67
N ARG A 25 16.44 45.17 -6.46
CA ARG A 25 17.34 45.51 -7.57
C ARG A 25 18.70 46.04 -7.11
N GLU A 26 18.74 46.82 -6.04
CA GLU A 26 19.99 47.33 -5.44
C GLU A 26 20.75 46.26 -4.64
N SER A 27 20.04 45.27 -4.09
CA SER A 27 20.64 44.15 -3.37
C SER A 27 21.21 43.08 -4.32
N LEU A 28 20.47 42.70 -5.37
CA LEU A 28 20.94 41.71 -6.35
C LEU A 28 22.11 42.22 -7.21
N GLY A 29 22.19 43.53 -7.46
CA GLY A 29 23.25 44.14 -8.27
C GLY A 29 24.60 44.29 -7.57
N LYS A 30 24.68 44.09 -6.25
CA LYS A 30 25.91 44.25 -5.44
C LYS A 30 26.43 42.94 -4.85
N LEU A 31 25.79 41.81 -5.13
CA LEU A 31 26.29 40.52 -4.68
C LEU A 31 27.56 40.17 -5.47
N PRO A 32 28.65 39.77 -4.80
CA PRO A 32 29.83 39.25 -5.49
C PRO A 32 29.41 38.14 -6.44
N THR A 33 29.90 38.17 -7.68
CA THR A 33 29.55 37.16 -8.71
C THR A 33 29.78 35.74 -8.22
N SER A 34 30.78 35.54 -7.35
CA SER A 34 31.06 34.29 -6.66
C SER A 34 29.90 33.82 -5.77
N LEU A 35 29.22 34.72 -5.04
CA LEU A 35 28.10 34.39 -4.17
C LEU A 35 26.87 33.97 -4.99
N VAL A 36 26.61 34.66 -6.11
CA VAL A 36 25.54 34.30 -7.05
C VAL A 36 25.81 32.92 -7.65
N LEU A 37 27.07 32.65 -8.03
CA LEU A 37 27.48 31.36 -8.57
C LEU A 37 27.27 30.22 -7.55
N VAL A 38 27.71 30.41 -6.31
CA VAL A 38 27.51 29.41 -5.24
C VAL A 38 26.02 29.17 -5.00
N PHE A 39 25.19 30.21 -5.00
CA PHE A 39 23.76 30.08 -4.83
C PHE A 39 23.11 29.27 -5.97
N VAL A 40 23.44 29.58 -7.22
CA VAL A 40 22.90 28.85 -8.40
C VAL A 40 23.35 27.39 -8.41
N VAL A 41 24.62 27.12 -8.11
CA VAL A 41 25.17 25.75 -8.05
C VAL A 41 24.51 24.97 -6.91
N SER A 42 24.32 25.58 -5.74
CA SER A 42 23.65 24.96 -4.60
C SER A 42 22.19 24.66 -4.90
N LEU A 43 21.50 25.57 -5.58
CA LEU A 43 20.12 25.38 -6.01
C LEU A 43 20.00 24.24 -7.03
N ALA A 44 20.90 24.19 -8.01
CA ALA A 44 20.95 23.10 -8.99
C ALA A 44 21.22 21.74 -8.32
N ALA A 45 22.16 21.70 -7.36
CA ALA A 45 22.47 20.49 -6.60
C ALA A 45 21.28 20.04 -5.74
N ALA A 46 20.55 20.97 -5.11
CA ALA A 46 19.36 20.67 -4.33
C ALA A 46 18.22 20.11 -5.20
N VAL A 47 17.99 20.70 -6.39
CA VAL A 47 17.00 20.19 -7.34
C VAL A 47 17.38 18.80 -7.83
N LEU A 48 18.64 18.58 -8.21
CA LEU A 48 19.15 17.27 -8.60
C LEU A 48 19.00 16.23 -7.49
N ALA A 49 19.36 16.57 -6.25
CA ALA A 49 19.18 15.69 -5.10
C ALA A 49 17.71 15.35 -4.85
N SER A 50 16.80 16.31 -4.99
CA SER A 50 15.36 16.10 -4.83
C SER A 50 14.78 15.20 -5.94
N VAL A 51 15.24 15.37 -7.18
CA VAL A 51 14.90 14.47 -8.30
C VAL A 51 15.45 13.07 -8.08
N LEU A 52 16.71 12.94 -7.63
CA LEU A 52 17.31 11.65 -7.32
C LEU A 52 16.59 10.94 -6.16
N LEU A 53 16.16 11.67 -5.13
CA LEU A 53 15.39 11.12 -4.00
C LEU A 53 13.97 10.71 -4.39
N THR A 54 13.33 11.41 -5.34
CA THR A 54 12.00 11.02 -5.85
C THR A 54 12.07 9.83 -6.81
N LEU A 55 13.20 9.65 -7.51
CA LEU A 55 13.46 8.50 -8.38
C LEU A 55 14.00 7.28 -7.61
N ALA A 56 14.66 7.50 -6.48
CA ALA A 56 15.09 6.43 -5.59
C ALA A 56 13.85 5.76 -4.99
N LYS A 57 13.47 4.60 -5.53
CA LYS A 57 12.50 3.74 -4.87
C LYS A 57 13.03 3.45 -3.46
N PRO A 58 12.25 3.70 -2.39
CA PRO A 58 12.69 3.34 -1.05
C PRO A 58 13.06 1.86 -1.08
N ALA A 59 14.26 1.54 -0.59
CA ALA A 59 14.66 0.16 -0.43
C ALA A 59 13.54 -0.56 0.33
N PRO A 60 13.11 -1.76 -0.11
CA PRO A 60 12.07 -2.48 0.60
C PRO A 60 12.54 -2.63 2.06
N ARG A 61 11.84 -1.98 2.99
CA ARG A 61 12.11 -2.17 4.42
C ARG A 61 12.11 -3.67 4.65
N ALA A 62 13.19 -4.22 5.20
CA ALA A 62 13.27 -5.62 5.56
C ALA A 62 12.09 -5.92 6.48
N TYR A 63 11.13 -6.69 5.97
CA TYR A 63 9.93 -7.01 6.71
C TYR A 63 10.24 -8.17 7.65
N GLU A 64 10.12 -7.93 8.96
CA GLU A 64 10.24 -8.97 9.95
C GLU A 64 8.91 -9.71 10.07
N PHE A 65 8.92 -10.98 9.67
CA PHE A 65 7.82 -11.88 9.99
C PHE A 65 7.85 -12.16 11.49
N LEU A 66 6.67 -12.06 12.13
CA LEU A 66 6.51 -12.57 13.49
C LEU A 66 6.90 -14.06 13.54
N PRO A 67 7.38 -14.56 14.69
CA PRO A 67 7.74 -15.95 14.85
C PRO A 67 6.61 -16.90 14.42
N LEU A 68 7.00 -18.04 13.86
CA LEU A 68 6.06 -19.08 13.50
C LEU A 68 5.34 -19.57 14.76
N ARG A 69 4.00 -19.56 14.72
CA ARG A 69 3.16 -20.00 15.87
C ARG A 69 2.63 -21.41 15.71
N LEU A 70 2.48 -21.85 14.47
CA LEU A 70 2.04 -23.20 14.16
C LEU A 70 3.26 -24.10 14.07
N GLN A 71 3.20 -25.24 14.73
CA GLN A 71 4.25 -26.24 14.58
C GLN A 71 4.19 -26.80 13.14
N PRO A 72 5.33 -26.93 12.44
CA PRO A 72 5.38 -27.62 11.17
C PRO A 72 4.73 -29.00 11.28
N HIS A 73 3.80 -29.31 10.38
CA HIS A 73 3.25 -30.66 10.31
C HIS A 73 4.22 -31.53 9.50
N SER A 74 4.68 -32.66 10.07
CA SER A 74 5.65 -33.55 9.42
C SER A 74 5.16 -34.13 8.10
N GLU A 75 3.84 -34.17 7.90
CA GLU A 75 3.18 -34.68 6.69
C GLU A 75 2.82 -33.56 5.70
N ALA A 76 3.09 -32.29 6.02
CA ALA A 76 2.80 -31.19 5.12
C ALA A 76 3.73 -31.26 3.90
N VAL A 77 3.14 -31.45 2.71
CA VAL A 77 3.89 -31.43 1.45
C VAL A 77 4.48 -30.04 1.25
N VAL A 78 5.79 -29.93 1.46
CA VAL A 78 6.51 -28.67 1.25
C VAL A 78 6.63 -28.41 -0.24
N PHE A 79 6.07 -27.28 -0.69
CA PHE A 79 6.14 -26.84 -2.08
C PHE A 79 6.79 -25.45 -2.17
N SER A 80 7.33 -25.07 -3.34
CA SER A 80 7.91 -23.73 -3.48
C SER A 80 6.84 -22.63 -3.45
N ALA A 81 7.09 -21.53 -2.74
CA ALA A 81 6.24 -20.33 -2.74
C ALA A 81 5.93 -19.80 -4.16
N LYS A 82 6.82 -20.05 -5.13
CA LYS A 82 6.59 -19.73 -6.55
C LYS A 82 5.35 -20.40 -7.14
N ARG A 83 4.88 -21.51 -6.57
CA ARG A 83 3.68 -22.22 -7.05
C ARG A 83 2.38 -21.53 -6.61
N LEU A 84 2.43 -20.65 -5.60
CA LEU A 84 1.28 -19.85 -5.15
C LEU A 84 0.99 -18.68 -6.09
N GLN A 85 1.92 -18.32 -6.98
CA GLN A 85 1.78 -17.15 -7.84
C GLN A 85 0.49 -17.20 -8.69
N GLY A 86 -0.17 -16.04 -8.78
CA GLY A 86 -1.42 -15.84 -9.50
C GLY A 86 -2.59 -15.46 -8.59
N THR A 87 -3.78 -15.42 -9.20
CA THR A 87 -5.03 -15.10 -8.51
C THR A 87 -5.79 -16.39 -8.16
N TRP A 88 -6.27 -16.45 -6.94
CA TRP A 88 -7.07 -17.53 -6.40
C TRP A 88 -8.42 -16.97 -5.94
N THR A 89 -9.47 -17.78 -6.05
CA THR A 89 -10.82 -17.38 -5.62
C THR A 89 -11.45 -18.43 -4.76
N ALA A 90 -12.19 -18.00 -3.74
CA ALA A 90 -12.94 -18.86 -2.85
C ALA A 90 -14.31 -18.24 -2.55
N ARG A 91 -15.24 -19.08 -2.10
CA ARG A 91 -16.56 -18.66 -1.63
C ARG A 91 -16.87 -19.32 -0.30
N VAL A 92 -17.34 -18.53 0.65
CA VAL A 92 -17.78 -19.00 1.97
C VAL A 92 -19.07 -18.29 2.33
N ALA A 93 -20.13 -19.06 2.59
CA ALA A 93 -21.46 -18.52 2.85
C ALA A 93 -21.87 -17.50 1.75
N LYS A 94 -22.11 -16.25 2.14
CA LYS A 94 -22.43 -15.13 1.24
C LYS A 94 -21.24 -14.24 0.88
N TYR A 95 -20.01 -14.73 1.06
CA TYR A 95 -18.80 -13.97 0.76
C TYR A 95 -18.05 -14.59 -0.41
N SER A 96 -17.75 -13.75 -1.39
CA SER A 96 -16.83 -14.04 -2.50
C SER A 96 -15.47 -13.43 -2.18
N MET A 97 -14.41 -14.20 -2.38
CA MET A 97 -13.06 -13.81 -1.98
C MET A 97 -12.08 -13.99 -3.13
N SER A 98 -11.14 -13.05 -3.25
CA SER A 98 -9.97 -13.19 -4.11
C SER A 98 -8.70 -13.07 -3.27
N LEU A 99 -7.71 -13.89 -3.63
CA LEU A 99 -6.38 -13.89 -3.04
C LEU A 99 -5.35 -13.90 -4.16
N GLN A 100 -4.62 -12.81 -4.29
CA GLN A 100 -3.54 -12.67 -5.28
C GLN A 100 -2.20 -12.81 -4.59
N PHE A 101 -1.33 -13.64 -5.16
CA PHE A 101 0.08 -13.72 -4.81
C PHE A 101 0.94 -13.23 -5.98
N GLU A 102 1.80 -12.26 -5.70
CA GLU A 102 2.73 -11.68 -6.67
C GLU A 102 4.07 -11.42 -5.99
N ASP A 103 5.13 -12.03 -6.51
CA ASP A 103 6.46 -12.04 -5.89
C ASP A 103 6.39 -12.53 -4.43
N SER A 104 6.65 -11.64 -3.48
CA SER A 104 6.57 -11.88 -2.02
C SER A 104 5.38 -11.17 -1.37
N MET A 105 4.44 -10.66 -2.16
CA MET A 105 3.27 -9.92 -1.71
C MET A 105 2.00 -10.74 -1.86
N PHE A 106 1.05 -10.51 -0.97
CA PHE A 106 -0.31 -10.99 -1.11
C PHE A 106 -1.31 -9.84 -1.01
N GLU A 107 -2.44 -10.01 -1.68
CA GLU A 107 -3.63 -9.18 -1.52
C GLU A 107 -4.85 -10.08 -1.41
N TRP A 108 -5.59 -9.96 -0.31
CA TRP A 108 -6.83 -10.68 -0.04
C TRP A 108 -7.97 -9.68 -0.02
N ILE A 109 -8.93 -9.84 -0.93
CA ILE A 109 -10.17 -9.05 -0.98
C ILE A 109 -11.35 -9.96 -0.64
N VAL A 110 -12.27 -9.46 0.18
CA VAL A 110 -13.52 -10.12 0.52
C VAL A 110 -14.68 -9.19 0.16
N GLU A 111 -15.64 -9.72 -0.58
CA GLU A 111 -16.85 -9.03 -1.00
C GLU A 111 -18.06 -9.83 -0.54
N GLU A 112 -19.09 -9.14 -0.06
CA GLU A 112 -20.36 -9.76 0.31
C GLU A 112 -21.27 -9.79 -0.92
N ASP A 113 -21.89 -10.94 -1.17
CA ASP A 113 -22.77 -11.12 -2.32
C ASP A 113 -24.05 -10.29 -2.13
N ASN A 114 -24.40 -9.50 -3.15
CA ASN A 114 -25.69 -8.83 -3.34
C ASN A 114 -26.19 -7.79 -2.31
N GLU A 115 -25.52 -7.53 -1.19
CA GLU A 115 -26.09 -6.68 -0.12
C GLU A 115 -25.24 -5.47 0.30
N SER A 116 -23.93 -5.47 0.05
CA SER A 116 -23.01 -4.48 0.61
C SER A 116 -21.97 -4.02 -0.42
N GLN A 117 -21.82 -2.70 -0.60
CA GLN A 117 -20.70 -2.12 -1.36
C GLN A 117 -19.37 -2.22 -0.62
N ILE A 118 -19.37 -2.63 0.65
CA ILE A 118 -18.16 -2.66 1.49
C ILE A 118 -17.32 -3.86 1.12
N ARG A 119 -16.11 -3.58 0.64
CA ARG A 119 -15.07 -4.59 0.43
C ARG A 119 -14.11 -4.57 1.59
N TYR A 120 -13.76 -5.75 2.08
CA TYR A 120 -12.70 -5.89 3.08
C TYR A 120 -11.41 -6.27 2.37
N PHE A 121 -10.27 -5.75 2.84
CA PHE A 121 -8.98 -6.12 2.27
C PHE A 121 -7.88 -6.35 3.31
N ALA A 122 -7.01 -7.32 3.06
CA ALA A 122 -5.71 -7.44 3.71
C ALA A 122 -4.62 -7.50 2.64
N ARG A 123 -3.59 -6.67 2.79
CA ARG A 123 -2.43 -6.66 1.91
C ARG A 123 -1.17 -6.77 2.74
N GLY A 124 -0.18 -7.47 2.23
CA GLY A 124 1.11 -7.54 2.88
C GLY A 124 2.08 -8.50 2.23
N ASN A 125 2.94 -9.09 3.04
CA ASN A 125 3.95 -10.04 2.58
C ASN A 125 3.59 -11.45 2.98
N PHE A 126 4.04 -12.43 2.21
CA PHE A 126 3.89 -13.83 2.57
C PHE A 126 5.22 -14.56 2.52
N LYS A 127 5.34 -15.59 3.36
CA LYS A 127 6.40 -16.58 3.26
C LYS A 127 5.82 -17.98 3.48
N LEU A 128 6.45 -18.96 2.87
CA LEU A 128 6.23 -20.35 3.21
C LEU A 128 7.43 -20.84 4.01
N ASP A 129 7.18 -21.28 5.24
CA ASP A 129 8.20 -21.66 6.20
C ASP A 129 7.82 -23.02 6.79
N GLN A 130 8.63 -24.04 6.52
CA GLN A 130 8.43 -25.42 7.03
C GLN A 130 6.99 -25.95 6.84
N GLY A 131 6.39 -25.71 5.67
CA GLY A 131 5.03 -26.18 5.37
C GLY A 131 3.90 -25.33 5.97
N VAL A 132 4.21 -24.17 6.57
CA VAL A 132 3.23 -23.19 7.04
C VAL A 132 3.33 -21.92 6.18
N LEU A 133 2.18 -21.44 5.71
CA LEU A 133 2.09 -20.16 5.02
C LEU A 133 1.76 -19.08 6.04
N VAL A 134 2.63 -18.08 6.11
CA VAL A 134 2.45 -16.91 6.97
C VAL A 134 2.03 -15.75 6.07
N LEU A 135 0.81 -15.25 6.26
CA LEU A 135 0.30 -14.05 5.60
C LEU A 135 0.39 -12.89 6.57
N ALA A 136 1.29 -11.95 6.31
CA ALA A 136 1.68 -10.92 7.25
C ALA A 136 1.29 -9.53 6.71
N GLN A 137 0.29 -8.91 7.35
CA GLN A 137 -0.33 -7.67 6.92
C GLN A 137 0.62 -6.48 7.07
N ARG A 138 0.62 -5.62 6.06
CA ARG A 138 1.44 -4.40 5.95
C ARG A 138 0.52 -3.18 5.82
N PRO A 139 0.15 -2.51 6.93
CA PRO A 139 -0.68 -1.31 6.88
C PRO A 139 -0.06 -0.14 6.10
N ASP A 140 1.27 -0.15 5.94
CA ASP A 140 2.04 0.85 5.20
C ASP A 140 1.94 0.71 3.68
N MET A 141 1.39 -0.40 3.15
CA MET A 141 1.20 -0.62 1.71
C MET A 141 -0.03 0.11 1.12
N GLY A 142 -0.74 0.88 1.94
CA GLY A 142 -1.92 1.63 1.53
C GLY A 142 -3.13 0.73 1.25
N LYS A 143 -4.16 1.33 0.66
CA LYS A 143 -5.38 0.63 0.24
C LYS A 143 -5.25 0.16 -1.22
N PRO A 144 -5.83 -0.98 -1.61
CA PRO A 144 -5.98 -1.33 -3.01
C PRO A 144 -6.74 -0.20 -3.72
N TYR A 145 -6.24 0.21 -4.88
CA TYR A 145 -6.86 1.24 -5.68
C TYR A 145 -8.00 0.63 -6.48
N ASP A 146 -9.25 0.93 -6.11
CA ASP A 146 -10.41 0.69 -6.96
C ASP A 146 -11.05 2.03 -7.38
N PRO A 147 -10.92 2.44 -8.65
CA PRO A 147 -11.55 3.66 -9.13
C PRO A 147 -13.08 3.61 -9.13
N LYS A 148 -13.68 2.41 -9.08
CA LYS A 148 -15.13 2.19 -9.13
C LYS A 148 -15.78 2.07 -7.76
N ASN A 149 -15.03 1.74 -6.71
CA ASN A 149 -15.61 1.48 -5.39
C ASN A 149 -14.78 2.12 -4.25
N ARG A 150 -15.35 3.16 -3.62
CA ARG A 150 -14.66 3.97 -2.60
C ARG A 150 -14.71 3.35 -1.20
N HIS A 151 -15.59 2.38 -0.97
CA HIS A 151 -15.87 1.82 0.35
C HIS A 151 -15.04 0.55 0.60
N ILE A 152 -13.73 0.76 0.80
CA ILE A 152 -12.78 -0.31 1.11
C ILE A 152 -12.32 -0.18 2.57
N ALA A 153 -12.60 -1.21 3.37
CA ALA A 153 -12.26 -1.32 4.79
C ALA A 153 -11.17 -2.36 5.03
N TYR A 154 -10.30 -2.12 6.02
CA TYR A 154 -9.29 -3.10 6.38
C TYR A 154 -9.94 -4.38 6.93
N LEU A 155 -9.46 -5.51 6.45
CA LEU A 155 -9.80 -6.81 6.97
C LEU A 155 -9.09 -6.97 8.33
N PRO A 156 -9.85 -7.20 9.41
CA PRO A 156 -9.34 -7.16 10.77
C PRO A 156 -8.67 -8.49 11.13
N LEU A 157 -7.41 -8.65 10.74
CA LEU A 157 -6.57 -9.72 11.25
C LEU A 157 -6.09 -9.35 12.65
N SER A 158 -6.27 -10.24 13.62
CA SER A 158 -5.60 -10.08 14.90
C SER A 158 -4.09 -10.28 14.70
N LEU A 159 -3.27 -9.59 15.50
CA LEU A 159 -1.81 -9.74 15.52
C LEU A 159 -1.10 -9.44 14.18
N ARG A 160 -1.78 -8.84 13.20
CA ARG A 160 -1.22 -8.44 11.88
C ARG A 160 -0.67 -9.58 11.05
N ASN A 161 -0.86 -10.85 11.41
CA ASN A 161 -0.55 -11.99 10.54
C ASN A 161 -1.44 -13.19 10.85
N ILE A 162 -1.62 -14.05 9.85
CA ILE A 162 -2.29 -15.34 10.01
C ILE A 162 -1.36 -16.45 9.51
N ASN A 163 -1.29 -17.52 10.29
CA ASN A 163 -0.57 -18.74 9.92
C ASN A 163 -1.58 -19.78 9.44
N VAL A 164 -1.34 -20.37 8.28
CA VAL A 164 -2.22 -21.38 7.69
C VAL A 164 -1.39 -22.59 7.27
N TYR A 165 -1.96 -23.79 7.33
CA TYR A 165 -1.39 -24.95 6.64
C TYR A 165 -1.93 -24.97 5.21
N PRO A 166 -1.13 -24.64 4.20
CA PRO A 166 -1.56 -24.71 2.82
C PRO A 166 -1.37 -26.13 2.30
N THR A 167 -2.35 -26.66 1.57
CA THR A 167 -2.14 -27.83 0.71
C THR A 167 -2.38 -27.44 -0.73
N LEU A 168 -1.38 -27.67 -1.58
CA LEU A 168 -1.49 -27.41 -3.01
C LEU A 168 -1.82 -28.70 -3.76
N GLN A 169 -2.94 -28.70 -4.46
CA GLN A 169 -3.42 -29.78 -5.32
C GLN A 169 -3.32 -29.33 -6.79
N LYS A 170 -3.65 -30.21 -7.76
CA LYS A 170 -3.48 -29.89 -9.20
C LYS A 170 -4.19 -28.60 -9.63
N GLU A 171 -5.41 -28.36 -9.15
CA GLU A 171 -6.23 -27.21 -9.55
C GLU A 171 -6.71 -26.34 -8.37
N GLY A 172 -6.30 -26.71 -7.15
CA GLY A 172 -6.82 -26.11 -5.93
C GLY A 172 -5.72 -25.84 -4.90
N LEU A 173 -5.96 -24.82 -4.09
CA LEU A 173 -5.20 -24.51 -2.91
C LEU A 173 -6.15 -24.61 -1.72
N SER A 174 -5.80 -25.35 -0.69
CA SER A 174 -6.60 -25.44 0.53
C SER A 174 -5.87 -24.75 1.68
N PHE A 175 -6.58 -23.92 2.44
CA PHE A 175 -6.08 -23.30 3.67
C PHE A 175 -6.77 -23.93 4.86
N LEU A 176 -5.99 -24.68 5.63
CA LEU A 176 -6.42 -25.19 6.92
C LEU A 176 -5.95 -24.24 8.01
N ILE A 177 -6.91 -23.66 8.74
CA ILE A 177 -6.65 -22.81 9.91
C ILE A 177 -7.08 -23.61 11.14
N PRO A 178 -6.12 -24.07 11.96
CA PRO A 178 -6.44 -24.91 13.12
C PRO A 178 -7.07 -24.07 14.23
N GLN A 179 -7.68 -24.74 15.21
CA GLN A 179 -8.46 -24.08 16.27
C GLN A 179 -7.62 -23.06 17.06
N GLU A 180 -6.35 -23.35 17.32
CA GLU A 180 -5.47 -22.49 18.12
C GLU A 180 -5.15 -21.16 17.42
N GLU A 181 -5.12 -21.15 16.08
CA GLU A 181 -4.99 -19.91 15.31
C GLU A 181 -6.35 -19.21 15.22
N ARG A 182 -7.46 -19.94 15.08
CA ARG A 182 -8.81 -19.35 15.03
C ARG A 182 -9.18 -18.57 16.29
N GLU A 183 -8.86 -19.10 17.46
CA GLU A 183 -9.13 -18.44 18.75
C GLU A 183 -8.41 -17.11 18.90
N ARG A 184 -7.32 -16.91 18.15
CA ARG A 184 -6.58 -15.65 18.14
C ARG A 184 -7.20 -14.64 17.20
N LEU A 185 -7.90 -15.08 16.15
CA LEU A 185 -8.46 -14.21 15.12
C LEU A 185 -9.56 -13.31 15.68
N ALA A 186 -9.70 -12.12 15.10
CA ALA A 186 -10.79 -11.23 15.48
C ALA A 186 -12.14 -11.92 15.16
N PRO A 187 -13.17 -11.84 16.04
CA PRO A 187 -14.45 -12.50 15.81
C PRO A 187 -15.08 -12.17 14.45
N GLN A 188 -14.94 -10.92 14.01
CA GLN A 188 -15.43 -10.46 12.73
C GLN A 188 -14.63 -10.96 11.51
N PHE A 189 -13.46 -11.58 11.70
CA PHE A 189 -12.75 -12.27 10.62
C PHE A 189 -13.27 -13.70 10.44
N LEU A 190 -13.73 -14.34 11.52
CA LEU A 190 -14.19 -15.73 11.49
C LEU A 190 -15.36 -15.96 10.52
N ARG A 191 -16.18 -14.93 10.25
CA ARG A 191 -17.28 -14.99 9.26
C ARG A 191 -16.81 -15.23 7.82
N PHE A 192 -15.53 -15.02 7.52
CA PHE A 192 -14.94 -15.25 6.21
C PHE A 192 -14.32 -16.65 6.08
N LEU A 193 -14.40 -17.48 7.13
CA LEU A 193 -13.87 -18.83 7.18
C LEU A 193 -15.00 -19.86 7.29
N PRO A 194 -14.75 -21.14 6.95
CA PRO A 194 -15.70 -22.22 7.22
C PRO A 194 -16.12 -22.27 8.71
N PRO A 195 -17.33 -22.70 9.07
CA PRO A 195 -17.80 -22.62 10.45
C PRO A 195 -17.01 -23.52 11.40
N ALA A 196 -16.65 -24.74 11.00
CA ALA A 196 -15.91 -25.68 11.85
C ALA A 196 -14.40 -25.50 11.71
N ALA A 197 -13.69 -25.53 12.84
CA ALA A 197 -12.23 -25.59 12.82
C ALA A 197 -11.78 -26.92 12.21
N GLY A 198 -10.66 -26.89 11.48
CA GLY A 198 -10.21 -28.06 10.74
C GLY A 198 -10.90 -28.28 9.39
N GLN A 199 -11.94 -27.51 9.04
CA GLN A 199 -12.45 -27.48 7.66
C GLN A 199 -11.58 -26.56 6.81
N PRO A 200 -11.01 -27.05 5.69
CA PRO A 200 -10.18 -26.22 4.84
C PRO A 200 -11.03 -25.21 4.04
N LEU A 201 -10.52 -23.99 3.92
CA LEU A 201 -10.99 -23.04 2.93
C LEU A 201 -10.39 -23.42 1.57
N LEU A 202 -11.25 -23.76 0.61
CA LEU A 202 -10.84 -24.19 -0.73
C LEU A 202 -10.78 -23.00 -1.68
N TRP A 203 -9.66 -22.87 -2.36
CA TRP A 203 -9.37 -21.84 -3.34
C TRP A 203 -9.15 -22.47 -4.71
N THR A 204 -9.75 -21.87 -5.73
CA THR A 204 -9.58 -22.26 -7.14
C THR A 204 -8.69 -21.25 -7.84
N LYS A 205 -7.75 -21.73 -8.65
CA LYS A 205 -6.88 -20.85 -9.43
C LYS A 205 -7.66 -20.21 -10.57
N GLN A 206 -7.54 -18.90 -10.74
CA GLN A 206 -8.03 -18.22 -11.94
C GLN A 206 -6.96 -18.25 -13.02
N PHE A 207 -7.31 -18.85 -14.16
CA PHE A 207 -6.52 -18.76 -15.38
C PHE A 207 -6.91 -17.47 -16.08
N ARG A 208 -5.93 -16.60 -16.34
CA ARG A 208 -6.09 -15.45 -17.25
C ARG A 208 -5.80 -15.89 -18.67
#